data_AF-A0A175YMG7-F1
#
_entry.id   AF-A0A175YMG7-F1
#
_cell.length_a   1.000
_cell.length_b   1.000
_cell.length_c   1.000
_cell.angle_alpha   90.00
_cell.angle_beta   90.00
_cell.angle_gamma   90.00
#
_symmetry.space_group_name_H-M   'P 1'
#
loop_
_entity.id
_entity.type
_entity.pdbx_description
1 polymer ?
#
loop_
_entity_poly.entity_id
_entity_poly.type
_entity_poly.pdbx_seq_one_letter_code
_entity_poly.pdbx_strand_id
1 'polypeptide(L)'
;MAISATLTRIVSSIVKVVSTKEDSTTSVPHQPRRGILLSTIFVAADSQTDLLQKYLKKSEENKSKYDKERLDSYYKRNYKDYFGFSEGALKEKKDLTESEKGILEWLEANK
;
A
#
# COMPACT_ATOMS: atom_id res chain seq x y z
N MET A 1 30.40 1.70 -27.21
CA MET A 1 29.78 0.49 -26.64
C MET A 1 28.36 0.87 -26.21
N ALA A 2 27.34 0.30 -26.87
CA ALA A 2 25.93 0.61 -26.63
C ALA A 2 25.35 -0.39 -25.63
N ILE A 3 24.71 0.10 -24.56
CA ILE A 3 24.06 -0.75 -23.56
C ILE A 3 22.58 -0.80 -23.92
N SER A 4 22.19 -1.89 -24.59
CA SER A 4 20.80 -2.26 -24.85
C SER A 4 20.23 -2.93 -23.59
N ALA A 5 19.20 -2.33 -22.98
CA ALA A 5 18.50 -2.92 -21.85
C ALA A 5 17.20 -3.55 -22.33
N THR A 6 17.17 -4.88 -22.42
CA THR A 6 15.96 -5.66 -22.68
C THR A 6 15.17 -5.86 -21.38
N LEU A 7 13.98 -5.26 -21.31
CA LEU A 7 13.05 -5.43 -20.18
C LEU A 7 12.45 -6.85 -20.20
N THR A 8 12.71 -7.59 -19.14
CA THR A 8 12.24 -8.96 -18.90
C THR A 8 10.74 -9.01 -18.59
N ARG A 9 10.06 -9.98 -19.21
CA ARG A 9 8.61 -10.25 -19.10
C ARG A 9 8.19 -10.57 -17.66
N ILE A 10 7.13 -9.92 -17.17
CA ILE A 10 6.46 -10.29 -15.92
C ILE A 10 5.50 -11.45 -16.21
N VAL A 11 5.73 -12.58 -15.56
CA VAL A 11 4.84 -13.75 -15.53
C VAL A 11 3.80 -13.50 -14.45
N SER A 12 2.52 -13.37 -14.83
CA SER A 12 1.41 -13.36 -13.87
C SER A 12 1.12 -14.79 -13.40
N SER A 13 1.28 -15.05 -12.12
CA SER A 13 0.89 -16.32 -11.50
C SER A 13 -0.63 -16.43 -11.37
N ILE A 14 -1.14 -17.59 -11.78
CA ILE A 14 -2.55 -17.99 -11.76
C ILE A 14 -2.96 -18.28 -10.31
N VAL A 15 -3.88 -17.51 -9.74
CA VAL A 15 -4.57 -17.90 -8.51
C VAL A 15 -5.70 -18.86 -8.89
N LYS A 16 -5.54 -20.15 -8.57
CA LYS A 16 -6.64 -21.12 -8.58
C LYS A 16 -7.55 -20.83 -7.39
N VAL A 17 -8.71 -20.22 -7.64
CA VAL A 17 -9.79 -20.15 -6.66
C VAL A 17 -10.54 -21.47 -6.68
N VAL A 18 -10.44 -22.23 -5.59
CA VAL A 18 -11.26 -23.40 -5.30
C VAL A 18 -12.64 -22.91 -4.88
N SER A 19 -13.68 -23.23 -5.65
CA SER A 19 -15.08 -23.13 -5.21
C SER A 19 -15.44 -24.39 -4.44
N THR A 20 -15.67 -24.27 -3.13
CA THR A 20 -16.41 -25.26 -2.35
C THR A 20 -17.89 -25.16 -2.71
N LYS A 21 -18.46 -26.30 -3.10
CA LYS A 21 -19.84 -26.44 -3.57
C LYS A 21 -20.73 -26.69 -2.35
N GLU A 22 -21.61 -25.75 -2.04
CA GLU A 22 -22.71 -25.93 -1.08
C GLU A 22 -24.03 -25.93 -1.87
N ASP A 23 -24.92 -26.83 -1.46
CA ASP A 23 -26.05 -27.33 -2.24
C ASP A 23 -27.29 -26.42 -2.22
N SER A 24 -27.90 -26.35 -3.42
CA SER A 24 -29.33 -26.37 -3.73
C SER A 24 -30.35 -25.40 -3.08
N THR A 25 -31.10 -24.79 -4.00
CA THR A 25 -32.54 -24.43 -3.98
C THR A 25 -32.90 -22.94 -3.85
N THR A 26 -33.30 -22.37 -4.99
CA THR A 26 -34.62 -21.74 -5.24
C THR A 26 -34.47 -20.68 -6.34
N SER A 27 -35.20 -20.92 -7.44
CA SER A 27 -35.19 -20.17 -8.69
C SER A 27 -35.75 -18.75 -8.56
N VAL A 28 -34.97 -17.76 -8.97
CA VAL A 28 -35.44 -16.45 -9.42
C VAL A 28 -34.62 -16.09 -10.66
N PRO A 29 -35.22 -15.75 -11.82
CA PRO A 29 -34.46 -15.33 -12.98
C PRO A 29 -33.98 -13.89 -12.76
N HIS A 30 -32.87 -13.73 -12.05
CA HIS A 30 -32.18 -12.46 -11.98
C HIS A 30 -31.42 -12.27 -13.29
N GLN A 31 -31.90 -11.34 -14.11
CA GLN A 31 -31.14 -10.79 -15.24
C GLN A 31 -29.69 -10.57 -14.80
N PRO A 32 -28.67 -11.10 -15.52
CA PRO A 32 -27.29 -10.77 -15.19
C PRO A 32 -27.16 -9.25 -15.34
N ARG A 33 -26.96 -8.58 -14.20
CA ARG A 33 -26.63 -7.16 -14.16
C ARG A 33 -25.36 -6.97 -14.96
N ARG A 34 -25.57 -6.55 -16.21
CA ARG A 34 -24.66 -5.88 -17.14
C ARG A 34 -23.24 -5.77 -16.60
N GLY A 35 -22.34 -6.61 -17.11
CA GLY A 35 -20.91 -6.40 -16.95
C GLY A 35 -20.57 -4.99 -17.40
N ILE A 36 -20.10 -4.16 -16.47
CA ILE A 36 -19.56 -2.85 -16.78
C ILE A 36 -18.24 -3.11 -17.50
N LEU A 37 -18.28 -3.14 -18.83
CA LEU A 37 -17.07 -3.02 -19.64
C LEU A 37 -16.53 -1.62 -19.39
N LEU A 38 -15.46 -1.55 -18.59
CA LEU A 38 -14.73 -0.30 -18.33
C LEU A 38 -13.88 0.03 -19.58
N SER A 39 -14.52 0.43 -20.68
CA SER A 39 -13.84 0.91 -21.88
C SER A 39 -13.57 2.41 -21.73
N THR A 40 -12.35 2.76 -21.37
CA THR A 40 -11.87 4.15 -21.31
C THR A 40 -11.55 4.65 -22.71
N ILE A 41 -12.43 5.47 -23.29
CA ILE A 41 -12.07 6.39 -24.38
C ILE A 41 -12.18 7.80 -23.80
N PHE A 42 -11.06 8.34 -23.31
CA PHE A 42 -10.97 9.75 -22.95
C PHE A 42 -10.58 10.54 -24.21
N VAL A 43 -11.55 11.18 -24.86
CA VAL A 43 -11.26 12.36 -25.70
C VAL A 43 -11.47 13.56 -24.78
N ALA A 44 -10.42 13.91 -24.04
CA ALA A 44 -10.39 15.09 -23.20
C ALA A 44 -9.82 16.26 -24.01
N ALA A 45 -10.51 17.39 -24.00
CA ALA A 45 -9.99 18.65 -24.53
C ALA A 45 -8.66 19.00 -23.84
N ASP A 46 -7.73 19.60 -24.58
CA ASP A 46 -6.32 19.81 -24.19
C ASP A 46 -6.13 20.42 -22.79
N SER A 47 -7.05 21.27 -22.33
CA SER A 47 -6.99 21.88 -20.99
C SER A 47 -7.24 20.91 -19.84
N GLN A 48 -8.08 19.89 -20.03
CA GLN A 48 -8.30 18.84 -19.04
C GLN A 48 -7.11 17.87 -19.01
N THR A 49 -6.49 17.60 -20.15
CA THR A 49 -5.28 16.77 -20.20
C THR A 49 -4.09 17.46 -19.54
N ASP A 50 -3.95 18.77 -19.70
CA ASP A 50 -2.87 19.56 -19.06
C ASP A 50 -2.97 19.54 -17.54
N LEU A 51 -4.19 19.69 -17.00
CA LEU A 51 -4.43 19.60 -15.56
C LEU A 51 -4.05 18.21 -15.02
N LEU A 52 -4.44 17.13 -15.72
CA LEU A 52 -4.10 15.76 -15.35
C LEU A 52 -2.58 15.52 -15.38
N GLN A 53 -1.89 15.99 -16.42
CA GLN A 53 -0.43 15.89 -16.51
C GLN A 53 0.27 16.62 -15.36
N LYS A 54 -0.24 17.79 -14.95
CA LYS A 54 0.29 18.52 -13.78
C LYS A 54 0.15 17.73 -12.48
N TYR A 55 -0.98 17.07 -12.26
CA TYR A 55 -1.17 16.23 -11.07
C TYR A 55 -0.35 14.95 -11.11
N LEU A 56 -0.22 14.31 -12.28
CA LEU A 56 0.66 13.14 -12.45
C LEU A 56 2.10 13.49 -12.11
N LYS A 57 2.62 14.59 -12.69
CA LYS A 57 3.97 15.09 -12.39
C LYS A 57 4.15 15.36 -10.88
N LYS A 58 3.18 16.03 -10.25
CA LYS A 58 3.21 16.28 -8.80
C LYS A 58 3.22 14.99 -7.98
N SER A 59 2.47 13.98 -8.38
CA SER A 59 2.44 12.68 -7.70
C SER A 59 3.76 11.92 -7.85
N GLU A 60 4.41 11.99 -9.01
CA GLU A 60 5.72 11.40 -9.26
C GLU A 60 6.82 12.08 -8.42
N GLU A 61 6.87 13.41 -8.45
CA GLU A 61 7.86 14.21 -7.71
C GLU A 61 7.77 14.00 -6.19
N ASN A 62 6.56 13.83 -5.65
CA ASN A 62 6.34 13.68 -4.21
C ASN A 62 6.23 12.22 -3.74
N LYS A 63 6.37 11.25 -4.64
CA LYS A 63 6.13 9.83 -4.33
C LYS A 63 6.96 9.35 -3.14
N SER A 64 8.26 9.60 -3.15
CA SER A 64 9.19 9.18 -2.09
C SER A 64 8.86 9.79 -0.73
N LYS A 65 8.49 11.08 -0.71
CA LYS A 65 8.05 11.78 0.50
C LYS A 65 6.80 11.13 1.08
N TYR A 66 5.77 10.94 0.26
CA TYR A 66 4.51 10.36 0.71
C TYR A 66 4.64 8.87 1.05
N ASP A 67 5.50 8.12 0.38
CA ASP A 67 5.83 6.74 0.75
C ASP A 67 6.44 6.66 2.15
N LYS A 68 7.39 7.56 2.45
CA LYS A 68 7.99 7.65 3.78
C LYS A 68 6.97 8.03 4.85
N GLU A 69 6.16 9.06 4.60
CA GLU A 69 5.11 9.50 5.55
C GLU A 69 4.06 8.41 5.79
N ARG A 70 3.68 7.65 4.74
CA ARG A 70 2.78 6.50 4.84
C ARG A 70 3.35 5.40 5.72
N LEU A 71 4.62 5.06 5.54
CA LEU A 71 5.29 4.04 6.34
C LEU A 71 5.45 4.49 7.79
N ASP A 72 5.89 5.73 8.02
CA ASP A 72 6.06 6.27 9.37
C ASP A 72 4.72 6.31 10.13
N SER A 73 3.66 6.78 9.46
CA SER A 73 2.30 6.75 10.02
C SER A 73 1.82 5.34 10.33
N TYR A 74 2.14 4.36 9.47
CA TYR A 74 1.80 2.95 9.71
C TYR A 74 2.51 2.43 10.96
N TYR A 75 3.82 2.65 11.09
CA TYR A 75 4.54 2.16 12.27
C TYR A 75 4.08 2.86 13.55
N LYS A 76 3.88 4.18 13.49
CA LYS A 76 3.38 4.96 14.62
C LYS A 76 2.02 4.46 15.09
N ARG A 77 1.06 4.27 14.19
CA ARG A 77 -0.30 3.84 14.58
C ARG A 77 -0.33 2.40 15.11
N ASN A 78 0.48 1.50 14.56
CA ASN A 78 0.37 0.07 14.88
C ASN A 78 1.28 -0.38 16.02
N TYR A 79 2.41 0.29 16.23
CA TYR A 79 3.42 -0.18 17.19
C TYR A 79 3.70 0.77 18.35
N LYS A 80 3.13 1.99 18.34
CA LYS A 80 3.31 2.93 19.45
C LYS A 80 2.87 2.35 20.79
N ASP A 81 1.68 1.75 20.83
CA ASP A 81 1.15 1.20 22.09
C ASP A 81 1.90 -0.05 22.53
N TYR A 82 2.29 -0.90 21.57
CA TYR A 82 3.08 -2.10 21.85
C TYR A 82 4.45 -1.77 22.46
N PHE A 83 5.16 -0.82 21.86
CA PHE A 83 6.44 -0.35 22.40
C PHE A 83 6.24 0.43 23.70
N GLY A 84 5.18 1.24 23.80
CA GLY A 84 4.83 1.99 25.01
C GLY A 84 4.56 1.07 26.21
N PHE A 85 3.91 -0.09 26.00
CA PHE A 85 3.76 -1.11 27.04
C PHE A 85 5.11 -1.64 27.54
N SER A 86 6.09 -1.76 26.65
CA SER A 86 7.44 -2.23 26.98
C SER A 86 8.34 -1.12 27.57
N GLU A 87 7.98 0.16 27.40
CA GLU A 87 8.80 1.33 27.78
C GLU A 87 9.20 1.31 29.26
N GLY A 88 8.27 0.96 30.15
CA GLY A 88 8.53 0.91 31.60
C GLY A 88 9.60 -0.10 31.96
N ALA A 89 9.43 -1.35 31.51
CA ALA A 89 10.40 -2.42 31.74
C ALA A 89 11.77 -2.11 31.10
N LEU A 90 11.78 -1.49 29.92
CA LEU A 90 13.01 -1.11 29.22
C LEU A 90 13.82 -0.04 29.97
N LYS A 91 13.15 0.93 30.61
CA LYS A 91 13.83 2.00 31.37
C LYS A 91 14.44 1.53 32.68
N GLU A 92 13.92 0.46 33.27
CA GLU A 92 14.44 -0.11 34.52
C GLU A 92 15.65 -1.02 34.29
N LYS A 93 15.86 -1.47 33.04
CA LYS A 93 17.02 -2.30 32.68
C LYS A 93 18.29 -1.46 32.72
N LYS A 94 19.35 -2.00 33.35
CA LYS A 94 20.67 -1.35 33.42
C LYS A 94 21.43 -1.44 32.10
N ASP A 95 21.34 -2.58 31.42
CA ASP A 95 22.04 -2.82 30.15
C ASP A 95 21.01 -2.99 29.03
N LEU A 96 20.88 -1.97 28.18
CA LEU A 96 20.01 -2.01 27.01
C LEU A 96 20.79 -2.48 25.79
N THR A 97 20.19 -3.41 25.05
CA THR A 97 20.62 -3.79 23.70
C THR A 97 20.40 -2.63 22.72
N GLU A 98 21.07 -2.68 21.57
CA GLU A 98 20.94 -1.65 20.53
C GLU A 98 19.49 -1.45 20.08
N SER A 99 18.74 -2.55 19.90
CA SER A 99 17.33 -2.49 19.51
C SER A 99 16.45 -1.86 20.61
N GLU A 100 16.72 -2.15 21.88
CA GLU A 100 15.99 -1.58 23.01
C GLU A 100 16.22 -0.07 23.13
N LYS A 101 17.44 0.40 22.87
CA LYS A 101 17.74 1.83 22.77
C LYS A 101 16.98 2.47 21.63
N GLY A 102 16.97 1.82 20.45
CA GLY A 102 16.23 2.29 19.29
C GLY A 102 14.71 2.39 19.53
N ILE A 103 14.14 1.46 20.30
CA ILE A 103 12.72 1.50 20.69
C ILE A 103 12.45 2.73 21.58
N LEU A 104 13.30 2.99 22.57
CA LEU A 104 13.12 4.16 23.45
C LEU A 104 13.26 5.48 22.69
N GLU A 105 14.26 5.59 21.82
CA GLU A 105 14.46 6.76 20.96
C GLU A 105 13.28 6.97 20.02
N TRP A 106 12.79 5.90 19.38
CA TRP A 106 11.64 5.98 18.49
C TRP A 106 10.37 6.39 19.25
N LEU A 107 10.15 5.87 20.47
CA LEU A 107 9.03 6.26 21.33
C LEU A 107 9.13 7.74 21.72
N GLU A 108 10.32 8.23 22.06
CA GLU A 108 10.54 9.64 22.39
C GLU A 108 10.23 10.56 21.21
N ALA A 109 10.70 10.20 20.01
CA ALA A 109 10.41 10.93 18.78
C ALA A 109 8.92 10.88 18.36
N ASN A 110 8.16 9.89 18.84
CA ASN A 110 6.78 9.62 18.44
C ASN A 110 5.74 9.77 19.56
N LYS A 111 6.11 10.38 20.68
CA LYS A 111 5.22 10.65 21.82
C LYS A 111 4.00 11.49 21.45
#